data_AF-A0A537R5Z6-F1
#
_entry.id   AF-A0A537R5Z6-F1
#
_cell.length_a   1.000
_cell.length_b   1.000
_cell.length_c   1.000
_cell.angle_alpha   90.00
_cell.angle_beta   90.00
_cell.angle_gamma   90.00
#
_symmetry.space_group_name_H-M   'P 1'
#
loop_
_entity.id
_entity.type
_entity.pdbx_description
1 polymer ?
#
loop_
_entity_poly.entity_id
_entity_poly.type
_entity_poly.pdbx_seq_one_letter_code
_entity_poly.pdbx_strand_id
1 'polypeptide(L)'
;MTAYFKCQLVDYVEYHRDPRNCAMHVFGILFLFLAAVLPLSLWRIDTLGGGITAASIMVLPVLIYWCLLDAPIGAAIVGVALVLLSNAGIIVNYVTAAGVWAISAVLILLGVGFQVVGHRVFERRQPALVDNPTHLLLGPMFVMAKLFIALGYRHDLATIINPVPPIRGPSVSSEDRQGKQLPRS
;
A
#
# COMPACT_ATOMS: atom_id res chain seq x y z
N MET A 1 10.82 10.77 -2.05
CA MET A 1 9.36 10.78 -2.24
C MET A 1 8.95 11.77 -3.33
N THR A 2 8.21 11.33 -4.35
CA THR A 2 7.63 12.22 -5.36
C THR A 2 6.39 12.96 -4.83
N ALA A 3 6.08 14.13 -5.39
CA ALA A 3 4.87 14.90 -5.02
C ALA A 3 3.58 14.11 -5.29
N TYR A 4 3.55 13.33 -6.37
CA TYR A 4 2.44 12.43 -6.70
C TYR A 4 2.19 11.40 -5.60
N PHE A 5 3.23 10.67 -5.18
CA PHE A 5 3.09 9.66 -4.12
C PHE A 5 2.63 10.30 -2.81
N LYS A 6 3.11 11.51 -2.49
CA LYS A 6 2.68 12.25 -1.31
C LYS A 6 1.17 12.52 -1.31
N CYS A 7 0.60 13.02 -2.41
CA CYS A 7 -0.85 13.27 -2.50
C CYS A 7 -1.66 11.97 -2.35
N GLN A 8 -1.24 10.92 -3.05
CA GLN A 8 -1.90 9.61 -2.97
C GLN A 8 -1.84 9.01 -1.55
N LEU A 9 -0.74 9.24 -0.82
CA LEU A 9 -0.62 8.81 0.57
C LEU A 9 -1.57 9.56 1.51
N VAL A 10 -1.78 10.87 1.28
CA VAL A 10 -2.77 11.66 2.05
C VAL A 10 -4.17 11.08 1.87
N ASP A 11 -4.59 10.87 0.62
CA ASP A 11 -5.90 10.30 0.28
C ASP A 11 -6.09 8.92 0.91
N TYR A 12 -5.07 8.06 0.82
CA TYR A 12 -5.12 6.72 1.39
C TYR A 12 -5.28 6.73 2.92
N VAL A 13 -4.55 7.60 3.62
CA VAL A 13 -4.55 7.67 5.08
C VAL A 13 -5.88 8.19 5.61
N GLU A 14 -6.49 9.13 4.91
CA GLU A 14 -7.85 9.59 5.22
C GLU A 14 -8.86 8.45 5.05
N TYR A 15 -8.65 7.58 4.06
CA TYR A 15 -9.52 6.45 3.80
C TYR A 15 -9.34 5.28 4.78
N HIS A 16 -8.09 4.98 5.21
CA HIS A 16 -7.75 3.79 6.01
C HIS A 16 -7.20 4.15 7.39
N ARG A 17 -8.06 4.41 8.37
CA ARG A 17 -7.64 4.79 9.73
C ARG A 17 -7.53 3.64 10.71
N ASP A 18 -8.23 2.52 10.50
CA ASP A 18 -8.23 1.42 11.47
C ASP A 18 -6.96 0.55 11.35
N PRO A 19 -6.15 0.39 12.41
CA PRO A 19 -4.94 -0.44 12.37
C PRO A 19 -5.23 -1.92 12.10
N ARG A 20 -6.41 -2.43 12.49
CA ARG A 20 -6.82 -3.81 12.21
C ARG A 20 -7.09 -3.99 10.73
N ASN A 21 -7.75 -3.02 10.08
CA ASN A 21 -7.92 -3.06 8.63
C ASN A 21 -6.56 -3.06 7.91
N CYS A 22 -5.62 -2.24 8.39
CA CYS A 22 -4.26 -2.22 7.85
C CYS A 22 -3.57 -3.59 7.95
N ALA A 23 -3.70 -4.28 9.09
CA ALA A 23 -3.14 -5.63 9.26
C ALA A 23 -3.78 -6.62 8.27
N MET A 24 -5.10 -6.57 8.10
CA MET A 24 -5.79 -7.41 7.11
C MET A 24 -5.31 -7.12 5.68
N HIS A 25 -5.08 -5.85 5.33
CA HIS A 25 -4.51 -5.46 4.04
C HIS A 25 -3.10 -6.01 3.83
N VAL A 26 -2.24 -6.04 4.86
CA VAL A 26 -0.91 -6.64 4.77
C VAL A 26 -1.02 -8.10 4.34
N PHE A 27 -1.78 -8.91 5.09
CA PHE A 27 -1.95 -10.33 4.77
C PHE A 27 -2.62 -10.54 3.41
N GLY A 28 -3.64 -9.73 3.10
CA GLY A 28 -4.32 -9.76 1.81
C GLY A 28 -3.37 -9.52 0.64
N ILE A 29 -2.52 -8.48 0.72
CA ILE A 29 -1.54 -8.14 -0.31
C ILE A 29 -0.50 -9.26 -0.46
N LEU A 30 0.02 -9.81 0.64
CA LEU A 30 1.01 -10.89 0.60
C LEU A 30 0.46 -12.13 -0.10
N PHE A 31 -0.78 -12.54 0.23
CA PHE A 31 -1.42 -13.69 -0.39
C PHE A 31 -1.76 -13.45 -1.85
N LEU A 32 -2.30 -12.28 -2.20
CA LEU A 32 -2.62 -11.96 -3.60
C LEU A 32 -1.35 -11.85 -4.46
N PHE A 33 -0.28 -11.25 -3.93
CA PHE A 33 0.99 -11.18 -4.63
C PHE A 33 1.55 -12.58 -4.88
N LEU A 34 1.63 -13.43 -3.85
CA LEU A 34 2.14 -14.81 -3.99
C LEU A 34 1.27 -15.62 -4.97
N ALA A 35 -0.05 -15.49 -4.88
CA ALA A 35 -0.97 -16.18 -5.77
C ALA A 35 -0.79 -15.79 -7.24
N ALA A 36 -0.49 -14.52 -7.52
CA ALA A 36 -0.28 -14.00 -8.85
C ALA A 36 1.06 -14.45 -9.46
N VAL A 37 2.13 -14.49 -8.66
CA VAL A 37 3.46 -14.90 -9.15
C VAL A 37 3.59 -16.41 -9.32
N LEU A 38 2.87 -17.22 -8.54
CA LEU A 38 3.00 -18.68 -8.54
C LEU A 38 2.81 -19.34 -9.93
N PRO A 39 1.70 -19.09 -10.68
CA PRO A 39 1.52 -19.67 -12.00
C PRO A 39 2.53 -19.11 -12.99
N LEU A 40 2.91 -17.83 -12.85
CA LEU A 40 3.93 -17.20 -13.68
C LEU A 40 5.33 -17.80 -13.46
N SER A 41 5.59 -18.36 -12.28
CA SER A 41 6.84 -19.04 -11.97
C SER A 41 7.00 -20.41 -12.65
N LEU A 42 5.92 -20.98 -13.21
CA LEU A 42 6.00 -22.21 -14.02
C LEU A 42 6.72 -21.99 -15.34
N TRP A 43 6.65 -20.77 -15.91
CA TRP A 43 7.35 -20.43 -17.15
C TRP A 43 8.76 -19.95 -16.85
N ARG A 44 9.71 -20.87 -17.03
CA ARG A 44 11.15 -20.62 -16.87
C ARG A 44 11.80 -20.45 -18.23
N ILE A 45 12.66 -19.44 -18.33
CA ILE A 45 13.52 -19.17 -19.48
C ILE A 45 14.94 -19.45 -19.00
N ASP A 46 15.53 -20.53 -19.51
CA ASP A 46 16.90 -20.89 -19.14
C ASP A 46 17.88 -19.86 -19.69
N THR A 47 18.71 -19.31 -18.79
CA THR A 47 19.79 -18.38 -19.14
C THR A 47 21.11 -18.92 -18.60
N LEU A 48 22.22 -18.44 -19.17
CA LEU A 48 23.59 -18.85 -18.82
C LEU A 48 23.95 -18.69 -17.32
N GLY A 49 23.17 -17.93 -16.54
CA GLY A 49 23.38 -17.70 -15.10
C GLY A 49 22.29 -18.25 -14.17
N GLY A 50 21.36 -19.06 -14.69
CA GLY A 50 20.17 -19.53 -13.96
C GLY A 50 18.87 -19.10 -14.64
N GLY A 51 17.84 -19.94 -14.58
CA GLY A 51 16.58 -19.67 -15.26
C GLY A 51 15.84 -18.45 -14.69
N ILE A 52 15.47 -17.50 -15.55
CA ILE A 52 14.59 -16.38 -15.20
C ILE A 52 13.14 -16.85 -15.33
N THR A 53 12.26 -16.45 -14.41
CA THR A 53 10.83 -16.78 -14.51
C THR A 53 10.04 -15.65 -15.14
N ALA A 54 8.93 -15.97 -15.81
CA ALA A 54 7.99 -14.95 -16.29
C ALA A 54 7.49 -14.06 -15.14
N ALA A 55 7.36 -14.60 -13.92
CA ALA A 55 7.01 -13.83 -12.73
C ALA A 55 8.01 -12.69 -12.47
N SER A 56 9.31 -13.00 -12.49
CA SER A 56 10.36 -12.00 -12.26
C SER A 56 10.33 -10.88 -13.30
N ILE A 57 10.08 -11.22 -14.58
CA ILE A 57 9.98 -10.25 -15.68
C ILE A 57 8.77 -9.33 -15.48
N MET A 58 7.61 -9.90 -15.12
CA MET A 58 6.36 -9.14 -14.98
C MET A 58 6.34 -8.25 -13.72
N VAL A 59 7.01 -8.68 -12.64
CA VAL A 59 7.09 -7.90 -11.39
C VAL A 59 8.08 -6.74 -11.50
N LEU A 60 9.15 -6.89 -12.28
CA LEU A 60 10.26 -5.93 -12.32
C LEU A 60 9.85 -4.48 -12.65
N PRO A 61 9.01 -4.19 -13.67
CA PRO A 61 8.59 -2.81 -13.96
C PRO A 61 7.85 -2.15 -12.79
N VAL A 62 7.04 -2.92 -12.05
CA VAL A 62 6.29 -2.42 -10.90
C VAL A 62 7.22 -2.08 -9.75
N LEU A 63 8.23 -2.93 -9.49
CA LEU A 63 9.24 -2.64 -8.47
C LEU A 63 10.07 -1.41 -8.81
N ILE A 64 10.48 -1.25 -10.08
CA ILE A 64 11.17 -0.05 -10.56
C ILE A 64 10.28 1.18 -10.32
N TYR A 65 9.02 1.11 -10.71
CA TYR A 65 8.06 2.19 -10.51
C TYR A 65 7.94 2.60 -9.04
N TRP A 66 7.79 1.65 -8.11
CA TRP A 66 7.70 1.95 -6.68
C TRP A 66 9.00 2.55 -6.11
N CYS A 67 10.17 2.08 -6.55
CA CYS A 67 11.45 2.69 -6.18
C CYS A 67 11.58 4.13 -6.68
N LEU A 68 11.07 4.43 -7.87
CA LEU A 68 11.05 5.80 -8.40
C LEU A 68 10.10 6.72 -7.62
N LEU A 69 9.01 6.18 -7.05
CA LEU A 69 8.08 6.94 -6.23
C LEU A 69 8.67 7.28 -4.84
N ASP A 70 9.26 6.29 -4.17
CA ASP A 70 10.00 6.49 -2.92
C ASP A 70 11.03 5.36 -2.72
N ALA A 71 12.32 5.68 -2.86
CA ALA A 71 13.37 4.67 -2.88
C ALA A 71 13.48 3.82 -1.59
N PRO A 72 13.39 4.38 -0.36
CA PRO A 72 13.40 3.57 0.85
C PRO A 72 12.22 2.59 0.95
N ILE A 73 10.99 3.06 0.69
CA ILE A 73 9.80 2.21 0.71
C ILE A 73 9.88 1.16 -0.40
N GLY A 74 10.25 1.58 -1.62
CA GLY A 74 10.42 0.70 -2.77
C GLY A 74 11.46 -0.39 -2.51
N ALA A 75 12.61 -0.05 -1.92
CA ALA A 75 13.64 -1.01 -1.57
C ALA A 75 13.17 -2.06 -0.54
N ALA A 76 12.39 -1.65 0.47
CA ALA A 76 11.79 -2.60 1.41
C ALA A 76 10.80 -3.55 0.71
N ILE A 77 9.99 -3.03 -0.21
CA ILE A 77 9.07 -3.85 -1.01
C ILE A 77 9.84 -4.81 -1.92
N VAL A 78 10.96 -4.39 -2.51
CA VAL A 78 11.85 -5.27 -3.27
C VAL A 78 12.33 -6.43 -2.39
N GLY A 79 12.75 -6.16 -1.15
CA GLY A 79 13.15 -7.21 -0.20
C GLY A 79 12.04 -8.25 0.03
N VAL A 80 10.81 -7.79 0.27
CA VAL A 80 9.64 -8.69 0.44
C VAL A 80 9.34 -9.45 -0.85
N ALA A 81 9.35 -8.77 -2.00
CA ALA A 81 9.07 -9.37 -3.30
C ALA A 81 10.10 -10.46 -3.66
N LEU A 82 11.38 -10.27 -3.34
CA LEU A 82 12.42 -11.28 -3.55
C LEU A 82 12.16 -12.54 -2.73
N VAL A 83 11.75 -12.39 -1.46
CA VAL A 83 11.37 -13.52 -0.59
C VAL A 83 10.16 -14.26 -1.17
N LEU A 84 9.13 -13.55 -1.63
CA LEU A 84 7.93 -14.17 -2.20
C LEU A 84 8.22 -14.85 -3.55
N LEU A 85 9.01 -14.24 -4.43
CA LEU A 85 9.44 -14.82 -5.70
C LEU A 85 10.32 -16.06 -5.49
N SER A 86 11.22 -16.03 -4.51
CA SER A 86 12.05 -17.18 -4.13
C SER A 86 11.17 -18.34 -3.64
N ASN A 87 10.21 -18.06 -2.75
CA ASN A 87 9.26 -19.07 -2.27
C ASN A 87 8.40 -19.64 -3.41
N ALA A 88 7.90 -18.79 -4.33
CA ALA A 88 7.17 -19.26 -5.50
C ALA A 88 8.03 -20.20 -6.36
N GLY A 89 9.29 -19.83 -6.61
CA GLY A 89 10.27 -20.64 -7.32
C GLY A 89 10.58 -21.98 -6.63
N ILE A 90 10.55 -22.04 -5.30
CA ILE A 90 10.67 -23.29 -4.53
C ILE A 90 9.41 -24.13 -4.70
N ILE A 91 8.23 -23.57 -4.46
CA ILE A 91 6.93 -24.29 -4.51
C ILE A 91 6.73 -24.98 -5.85
N VAL A 92 7.01 -24.30 -6.97
CA VAL A 92 6.82 -24.88 -8.31
C VAL A 92 7.72 -26.08 -8.60
N ASN A 93 8.82 -26.29 -7.85
CA ASN A 93 9.67 -27.47 -8.00
C ASN A 93 9.13 -28.71 -7.25
N TYR A 94 8.23 -28.52 -6.28
CA TYR A 94 7.71 -29.61 -5.44
C TYR A 94 6.23 -29.92 -5.68
N VAL A 95 5.56 -29.15 -6.54
CA VAL A 95 4.12 -29.23 -6.78
C VAL A 95 3.84 -29.36 -8.28
N THR A 96 2.85 -30.16 -8.65
CA THR A 96 2.39 -30.27 -10.04
C THR A 96 1.80 -28.95 -10.53
N ALA A 97 1.73 -28.74 -11.85
CA ALA A 97 1.09 -27.55 -12.41
C ALA A 97 -0.35 -27.36 -11.89
N ALA A 98 -1.14 -28.44 -11.83
CA ALA A 98 -2.50 -28.41 -11.27
C ALA A 98 -2.50 -28.00 -9.79
N GLY A 99 -1.54 -28.49 -9.00
CA GLY A 99 -1.39 -28.11 -7.59
C GLY A 99 -1.00 -26.64 -7.42
N VAL A 100 -0.16 -26.07 -8.29
CA VAL A 100 0.17 -24.64 -8.29
C VAL A 100 -1.08 -23.79 -8.52
N TRP A 101 -1.90 -24.14 -9.51
CA TRP A 101 -3.17 -23.44 -9.75
C TRP A 101 -4.14 -23.57 -8.57
N ALA A 102 -4.21 -24.74 -7.93
CA ALA A 102 -5.04 -24.93 -6.73
C ALA A 102 -4.57 -24.07 -5.54
N ILE A 103 -3.26 -24.03 -5.28
CA ILE A 103 -2.67 -23.18 -4.24
C ILE A 103 -2.95 -21.71 -4.54
N SER A 104 -2.74 -21.26 -5.78
CA SER A 104 -3.06 -19.90 -6.21
C SER A 104 -4.54 -19.56 -5.99
N ALA A 105 -5.46 -20.45 -6.31
CA ALA A 105 -6.89 -20.23 -6.08
C ALA A 105 -7.21 -20.06 -4.58
N VAL A 106 -6.64 -20.91 -3.72
CA VAL A 106 -6.80 -20.78 -2.26
C VAL A 106 -6.23 -19.46 -1.74
N LEU A 107 -5.04 -19.08 -2.17
CA LEU A 107 -4.41 -17.82 -1.78
C LEU A 107 -5.20 -16.59 -2.27
N ILE A 108 -5.81 -16.65 -3.47
CA ILE A 108 -6.71 -15.60 -3.96
C ILE A 108 -7.92 -15.48 -3.04
N LEU A 109 -8.58 -16.58 -2.71
CA LEU A 109 -9.76 -16.57 -1.83
C LEU A 109 -9.43 -16.03 -0.45
N LEU A 110 -8.32 -16.46 0.13
CA LEU A 110 -7.83 -15.93 1.40
C LEU A 110 -7.53 -14.44 1.27
N GLY A 111 -6.72 -14.05 0.28
CA GLY A 111 -6.28 -12.69 0.07
C GLY A 111 -7.45 -11.71 -0.11
N VAL A 112 -8.40 -12.05 -0.98
CA VAL A 112 -9.65 -11.28 -1.15
C VAL A 112 -10.47 -11.28 0.13
N GLY A 113 -10.58 -12.41 0.82
CA GLY A 113 -11.25 -12.52 2.11
C GLY A 113 -10.68 -11.54 3.15
N PHE A 114 -9.34 -11.46 3.26
CA PHE A 114 -8.66 -10.50 4.13
C PHE A 114 -9.00 -9.05 3.76
N GLN A 115 -8.95 -8.69 2.47
CA GLN A 115 -9.30 -7.34 2.00
C GLN A 115 -10.76 -7.00 2.32
N VAL A 116 -11.69 -7.90 2.01
CA VAL A 116 -13.13 -7.67 2.21
C VAL A 116 -13.48 -7.59 3.69
N VAL A 117 -12.97 -8.51 4.52
CA VAL A 117 -13.20 -8.47 5.98
C VAL A 117 -12.61 -7.19 6.57
N GLY A 118 -11.41 -6.82 6.14
CA GLY A 118 -10.76 -5.55 6.45
C GLY A 118 -11.72 -4.36 6.32
N HIS A 119 -12.17 -4.12 5.08
CA HIS A 119 -13.02 -3.00 4.73
C HIS A 119 -14.42 -3.06 5.34
N ARG A 120 -15.07 -4.24 5.29
CA ARG A 120 -16.48 -4.38 5.70
C ARG A 120 -16.67 -4.42 7.21
N VAL A 121 -15.76 -5.08 7.94
CA VAL A 121 -15.93 -5.28 9.39
C VAL A 121 -15.33 -4.11 10.18
N PHE A 122 -14.13 -3.66 9.81
CA PHE A 122 -13.42 -2.64 10.60
C PHE A 122 -13.71 -1.21 10.14
N GLU A 123 -13.91 -0.98 8.84
CA GLU A 123 -14.18 0.36 8.31
C GLU A 123 -15.64 0.55 7.85
N ARG A 124 -16.42 -0.53 7.76
CA ARG A 124 -17.80 -0.55 7.22
C ARG A 124 -17.93 0.13 5.86
N ARG A 125 -16.88 0.07 5.05
CA ARG A 125 -16.78 0.69 3.72
C ARG A 125 -16.68 -0.38 2.63
N GLN A 126 -16.87 0.06 1.39
CA GLN A 126 -16.64 -0.81 0.23
C GLN A 126 -15.13 -1.03 0.05
N PRO A 127 -14.72 -2.17 -0.56
CA PRO A 127 -13.32 -2.40 -0.84
C PRO A 127 -12.74 -1.31 -1.74
N ALA A 128 -11.58 -0.76 -1.37
CA ALA A 128 -10.94 0.34 -2.11
C ALA A 128 -10.65 -0.02 -3.57
N LEU A 129 -10.54 -1.31 -3.90
CA LEU A 129 -10.40 -1.82 -5.26
C LEU A 129 -11.58 -1.42 -6.18
N VAL A 130 -12.78 -1.33 -5.63
CA VAL A 130 -14.00 -0.97 -6.37
C VAL A 130 -14.04 0.54 -6.62
N ASP A 131 -13.50 1.33 -5.69
CA ASP A 131 -13.56 2.79 -5.73
C ASP A 131 -12.44 3.40 -6.59
N ASN A 132 -11.23 2.84 -6.58
CA ASN A 132 -10.10 3.37 -7.34
C ASN A 132 -9.08 2.30 -7.77
N PRO A 133 -8.95 2.00 -9.07
CA PRO A 133 -7.95 1.05 -9.58
C PRO A 133 -6.50 1.41 -9.22
N THR A 134 -6.17 2.69 -9.02
CA THR A 134 -4.80 3.07 -8.64
C THR A 134 -4.44 2.61 -7.23
N HIS A 135 -5.43 2.43 -6.35
CA HIS A 135 -5.20 1.89 -5.01
C HIS A 135 -4.77 0.42 -5.04
N LEU A 136 -5.09 -0.33 -6.10
CA LEU A 136 -4.54 -1.67 -6.29
C LEU A 136 -3.02 -1.63 -6.49
N LEU A 137 -2.56 -0.72 -7.35
CA LEU A 137 -1.14 -0.58 -7.67
C LEU A 137 -0.34 0.06 -6.53
N LEU A 138 -0.92 1.02 -5.82
CA LEU A 138 -0.24 1.75 -4.74
C LEU A 138 -0.46 1.15 -3.36
N GLY A 139 -1.40 0.22 -3.19
CA GLY A 139 -1.70 -0.47 -1.94
C GLY A 139 -0.46 -1.00 -1.19
N PRO A 140 0.46 -1.72 -1.86
CA PRO A 140 1.69 -2.20 -1.23
C PRO A 140 2.57 -1.07 -0.69
N MET A 141 2.68 0.04 -1.43
CA MET A 141 3.44 1.20 -0.99
C MET A 141 2.82 1.86 0.25
N PHE A 142 1.49 1.97 0.29
CA PHE A 142 0.81 2.58 1.43
C PHE A 142 0.92 1.75 2.71
N VAL A 143 0.76 0.43 2.59
CA VAL A 143 0.92 -0.48 3.71
C VAL A 143 2.35 -0.45 4.23
N MET A 144 3.34 -0.47 3.32
CA MET A 144 4.74 -0.35 3.70
C MET A 144 5.05 1.01 4.35
N ALA A 145 4.51 2.11 3.84
CA ALA A 145 4.66 3.44 4.45
C ALA A 145 4.16 3.46 5.90
N LYS A 146 2.99 2.87 6.18
CA LYS A 146 2.47 2.73 7.54
C LYS A 146 3.39 1.89 8.43
N LEU A 147 3.96 0.81 7.93
CA LEU A 147 4.91 -0.02 8.68
C LEU A 147 6.16 0.78 9.05
N PHE A 148 6.72 1.55 8.12
CA PHE A 148 7.86 2.44 8.40
C PHE A 148 7.56 3.48 9.47
N ILE A 149 6.34 4.03 9.49
CA ILE A 149 5.90 4.99 10.50
C ILE A 149 5.74 4.30 11.85
N ALA A 150 5.12 3.13 11.90
CA ALA A 150 4.95 2.34 13.11
C ALA A 150 6.30 1.92 13.73
N LEU A 151 7.31 1.68 12.90
CA LEU A 151 8.69 1.38 13.32
C LEU A 151 9.53 2.63 13.65
N GLY A 152 8.98 3.84 13.48
CA GLY A 152 9.65 5.11 13.81
C GLY A 152 10.66 5.62 12.78
N TYR A 153 10.77 5.00 11.61
CA TYR A 153 11.80 5.34 10.61
C TYR A 153 11.46 6.54 9.69
N ARG A 154 10.19 6.97 9.63
CA ARG A 154 9.73 8.01 8.69
C ARG A 154 8.83 9.05 9.36
N HIS A 155 9.43 9.94 10.15
CA HIS A 155 8.71 11.02 10.82
C HIS A 155 8.13 12.05 9.83
N ASP A 156 8.77 12.22 8.67
CA ASP A 156 8.26 13.00 7.54
C ASP A 156 6.89 12.50 7.06
N LEU A 157 6.66 11.19 7.07
CA LEU A 157 5.36 10.61 6.75
C LEU A 157 4.40 10.68 7.93
N ALA A 158 4.88 10.54 9.16
CA ALA A 158 4.06 10.64 10.37
C ALA A 158 3.35 12.00 10.47
N THR A 159 4.02 13.10 10.09
CA THR A 159 3.42 14.45 10.05
C THR A 159 2.32 14.61 9.00
N ILE A 160 2.34 13.81 7.94
CA ILE A 160 1.30 13.79 6.90
C ILE A 160 0.08 13.00 7.41
N ILE A 161 0.32 11.93 8.17
CA ILE A 161 -0.74 11.08 8.73
C ILE A 161 -1.48 11.74 9.90
N ASN A 162 -0.73 12.40 10.78
CA ASN A 162 -1.24 13.11 11.94
C ASN A 162 -0.93 14.60 11.78
N PRO A 163 -1.69 15.35 10.96
CA PRO A 163 -1.47 16.78 10.87
C PRO A 163 -1.69 17.39 12.26
N VAL A 164 -0.68 18.11 12.76
CA VAL A 164 -0.81 18.92 13.97
C VAL A 164 -2.00 19.85 13.73
N PRO A 165 -3.00 19.90 14.65
CA PRO A 165 -4.12 20.81 14.51
C PRO A 165 -3.59 22.23 14.27
N PRO A 166 -4.19 23.01 13.35
CA PRO A 166 -3.76 24.40 13.17
C PRO A 166 -3.81 25.07 14.53
N ILE A 167 -2.68 25.65 14.96
CA ILE A 167 -2.64 26.47 16.17
C ILE A 167 -3.69 27.54 15.95
N ARG A 168 -4.82 27.46 16.66
CA ARG A 168 -5.79 28.56 16.71
C ARG A 168 -5.04 29.72 17.35
N GLY A 169 -4.50 30.60 16.52
CA GLY A 169 -4.12 31.93 16.97
C GLY A 169 -5.33 32.57 17.67
N PRO A 170 -5.13 33.40 18.70
CA PRO A 170 -6.23 34.02 19.42
C PRO A 170 -7.16 34.69 18.41
N SER A 171 -8.44 34.30 18.44
CA SER A 171 -9.47 34.94 17.64
C SER A 171 -9.46 36.42 17.98
N VAL A 172 -9.09 37.26 17.01
CA VAL A 172 -9.33 38.70 17.10
C VAL A 172 -10.84 38.86 17.18
N SER A 173 -11.35 39.08 18.40
CA SER A 173 -12.74 39.45 18.63
C SER A 173 -13.04 40.67 17.76
N SER A 174 -14.14 40.59 17.02
CA SER A 174 -14.65 41.64 16.15
C SER A 174 -15.28 42.82 16.90
N GLU A 175 -15.06 42.93 18.22
CA GLU A 175 -15.68 43.95 19.07
C GLU A 175 -15.01 45.34 18.98
N ASP A 176 -13.81 45.48 18.40
CA ASP A 176 -13.08 46.76 18.43
C ASP A 176 -13.38 47.70 17.24
N ARG A 177 -14.38 47.38 16.40
CA ARG A 177 -14.77 48.22 15.23
C ARG A 177 -16.03 49.08 15.41
N GLN A 178 -16.73 49.03 16.55
CA GLN A 178 -18.00 49.76 16.73
C GLN A 178 -17.90 51.06 17.57
N GLY A 179 -16.70 51.52 17.95
CA GLY A 179 -16.53 52.66 18.85
C GLY A 179 -16.36 54.06 18.22
N LYS A 180 -16.49 54.24 16.89
CA LYS A 180 -16.20 55.56 16.27
C LYS A 180 -17.23 56.01 15.24
N GLN A 181 -18.46 56.25 15.70
CA GLN A 181 -19.36 57.22 15.07
C GLN A 181 -19.28 58.53 15.86
N LEU A 182 -18.70 59.57 15.26
CA LEU A 182 -18.79 60.95 15.74
C LEU A 182 -19.85 61.72 14.90
N PRO A 183 -20.56 62.68 15.51
CA PRO A 183 -21.84 63.19 15.01
C PRO A 183 -21.68 64.22 13.89
N ARG A 184 -22.73 64.30 13.07
CA ARG A 184 -22.93 65.30 12.02
C ARG A 184 -22.97 66.71 12.60
N SER A 185 -22.27 67.63 11.94
CA SER A 185 -22.57 69.07 11.89
C SER A 185 -22.30 69.56 10.47
#